data_AF-A0AAJ1RQ19-F1
#
_entry.id   AF-A0AAJ1RQ19-F1
#
_cell.length_a   1.000
_cell.length_b   1.000
_cell.length_c   1.000
_cell.angle_alpha   90.00
_cell.angle_beta   90.00
_cell.angle_gamma   90.00
#
_symmetry.space_group_name_H-M   'P 1'
#
loop_
_entity.id
_entity.type
_entity.pdbx_description
1 polymer ?
#
loop_
_entity_poly.entity_id
_entity_poly.type
_entity_poly.pdbx_seq_one_letter_code
_entity_poly.pdbx_strand_id
1 'polypeptide(L)'
;MPAPLSPDIRNRFQVLHREGLSAREIGRRLLISAATAVRFADRLRRTGDLAPAVNSRRQGHGRLVPYEGFFAELVEQDPDITLKELQAALLEAHGVQASRSGIDVVLRRLDLTYKKRASSRMSGANPM
;
A
#
# COMPACT_ATOMS: atom_id res chain seq x y z
N MET A 1 -0.26 -8.16 11.54
CA MET A 1 -1.11 -9.02 10.69
C MET A 1 -0.23 -9.66 9.62
N PRO A 2 -0.09 -10.99 9.62
CA PRO A 2 0.60 -11.70 8.55
C PRO A 2 -0.11 -11.46 7.21
N ALA A 3 0.64 -11.59 6.11
CA ALA A 3 0.07 -11.45 4.78
C ALA A 3 -1.08 -12.45 4.58
N PRO A 4 -2.20 -12.04 3.94
CA PRO A 4 -3.24 -12.99 3.62
C PRO A 4 -2.70 -14.07 2.69
N LEU A 5 -3.23 -15.29 2.81
CA LEU A 5 -2.96 -16.36 1.86
C LEU A 5 -3.27 -15.92 0.43
N SER A 6 -2.52 -16.44 -0.54
CA SER A 6 -2.56 -15.98 -1.94
C SER A 6 -3.98 -16.01 -2.53
N PRO A 7 -4.28 -15.13 -3.51
CA PRO A 7 -5.55 -15.13 -4.22
C PRO A 7 -5.85 -16.47 -4.88
N ASP A 8 -4.85 -17.13 -5.47
CA ASP A 8 -5.01 -18.44 -6.13
C ASP A 8 -5.54 -19.52 -5.16
N ILE A 9 -4.97 -19.66 -3.96
CA ILE A 9 -5.45 -20.66 -2.99
C ILE A 9 -6.87 -20.36 -2.54
N ARG A 10 -7.24 -19.08 -2.38
CA ARG A 10 -8.60 -18.67 -2.03
C ARG A 10 -9.59 -19.01 -3.15
N ASN A 11 -9.24 -18.71 -4.40
CA ASN A 11 -10.06 -19.01 -5.56
C ASN A 11 -10.27 -20.53 -5.72
N ARG A 12 -9.21 -21.32 -5.63
CA ARG A 12 -9.30 -22.79 -5.66
C ARG A 12 -10.16 -23.34 -4.52
N PHE A 13 -10.04 -22.76 -3.33
CA PHE A 13 -10.90 -23.13 -2.21
C PHE A 13 -12.39 -22.90 -2.52
N GLN A 14 -12.73 -21.76 -3.12
CA GLN A 14 -14.12 -21.45 -3.50
C GLN A 14 -14.67 -22.45 -4.53
N VAL A 15 -13.88 -22.79 -5.55
CA VAL A 15 -14.28 -23.76 -6.58
C VAL A 15 -14.60 -25.11 -5.95
N LEU A 16 -13.66 -25.66 -5.17
CA LEU A 16 -13.85 -26.96 -4.50
C LEU A 16 -15.01 -26.93 -3.48
N HIS A 17 -15.25 -25.80 -2.82
CA HIS A 17 -16.38 -25.66 -1.91
C HIS A 17 -17.72 -25.63 -2.67
N ARG A 18 -17.77 -25.05 -3.88
CA ARG A 18 -18.97 -25.08 -4.75
C ARG A 18 -19.23 -26.48 -5.31
N GLU A 19 -18.18 -27.27 -5.52
CA GLU A 19 -18.27 -28.70 -5.88
C GLU A 19 -18.76 -29.59 -4.71
N GLY A 20 -19.01 -29.02 -3.53
CA GLY A 20 -19.60 -29.72 -2.39
C GLY A 20 -18.59 -30.41 -1.47
N LEU A 21 -17.29 -30.18 -1.66
CA LEU A 21 -16.27 -30.79 -0.80
C LEU A 21 -16.29 -30.19 0.61
N SER A 22 -16.01 -31.03 1.61
CA SER A 22 -15.89 -30.57 2.98
C SER A 22 -14.65 -29.68 3.16
N ALA A 23 -14.73 -28.68 4.05
CA ALA A 23 -13.61 -27.79 4.33
C ALA A 23 -12.31 -28.55 4.68
N ARG A 24 -12.40 -29.63 5.46
CA ARG A 24 -11.24 -30.45 5.83
C ARG A 24 -10.63 -31.17 4.63
N GLU A 25 -11.45 -31.62 3.69
CA GLU A 25 -10.96 -32.24 2.46
C GLU A 25 -10.25 -31.24 1.56
N ILE A 26 -10.85 -30.07 1.36
CA ILE A 26 -10.23 -28.97 0.61
C ILE A 26 -8.90 -28.55 1.24
N GLY A 27 -8.87 -28.46 2.58
CA GLY A 27 -7.65 -28.13 3.32
C GLY A 27 -6.50 -29.09 3.03
N ARG A 28 -6.79 -30.40 2.98
CA ARG A 28 -5.80 -31.42 2.60
C ARG A 28 -5.35 -31.27 1.14
N ARG A 29 -6.28 -31.04 0.20
CA ARG A 29 -5.97 -30.89 -1.23
C ARG A 29 -5.12 -29.64 -1.52
N LEU A 30 -5.35 -28.56 -0.80
CA LEU A 30 -4.64 -27.29 -0.96
C LEU A 30 -3.44 -27.13 -0.02
N LEU A 31 -3.11 -28.16 0.77
CA LEU A 31 -2.01 -28.16 1.74
C LEU A 31 -2.08 -26.98 2.75
N ILE A 32 -3.30 -26.64 3.19
CA ILE A 32 -3.55 -25.63 4.22
C ILE A 32 -4.06 -26.27 5.51
N SER A 33 -3.80 -25.63 6.65
CA SER A 33 -4.25 -26.16 7.94
C SER A 33 -5.77 -26.32 7.99
N ALA A 34 -6.24 -27.35 8.71
CA ALA A 34 -7.67 -27.59 8.91
C ALA A 34 -8.38 -26.38 9.54
N ALA A 35 -7.70 -25.67 10.46
CA ALA A 35 -8.21 -24.46 11.07
C ALA A 35 -8.44 -23.34 10.03
N THR A 36 -7.49 -23.12 9.12
CA THR A 36 -7.63 -22.14 8.03
C THR A 36 -8.79 -22.51 7.11
N ALA A 37 -8.90 -23.79 6.75
CA ALA A 37 -9.95 -24.28 5.87
C ALA A 37 -11.35 -24.11 6.47
N VAL A 38 -11.53 -24.41 7.76
CA VAL A 38 -12.80 -24.17 8.48
C VAL A 38 -13.14 -22.68 8.49
N ARG A 39 -12.17 -21.81 8.78
CA ARG A 39 -12.37 -20.34 8.76
C ARG A 39 -12.75 -19.83 7.37
N PHE A 40 -12.20 -20.41 6.30
CA PHE A 40 -12.59 -20.08 4.94
C PHE A 40 -14.03 -20.50 4.65
N ALA A 41 -14.43 -21.72 5.02
CA ALA A 41 -15.81 -22.17 4.83
C ALA A 41 -16.82 -21.32 5.64
N ASP A 42 -16.50 -20.97 6.89
CA ASP A 42 -17.32 -20.07 7.71
C ASP A 42 -17.48 -18.69 7.08
N ARG A 43 -16.38 -18.13 6.56
CA ARG A 43 -16.40 -16.84 5.89
C ARG A 43 -17.21 -16.91 4.59
N LEU A 44 -17.02 -17.95 3.78
CA LEU A 44 -17.76 -18.12 2.53
C LEU A 44 -19.27 -18.23 2.79
N ARG A 45 -19.69 -18.92 3.85
CA ARG A 45 -21.10 -18.95 4.29
C ARG A 45 -21.63 -17.58 4.71
N ARG A 46 -20.81 -16.74 5.35
CA ARG A 46 -21.22 -15.43 5.86
C ARG A 46 -21.23 -14.33 4.81
N THR A 47 -20.21 -14.29 3.95
CA THR A 47 -19.95 -13.16 3.04
C THR A 47 -20.04 -13.52 1.57
N GLY A 48 -20.17 -14.81 1.22
CA GLY A 48 -20.21 -15.28 -0.17
C GLY A 48 -18.86 -15.25 -0.91
N ASP A 49 -17.83 -14.62 -0.32
CA ASP A 49 -16.53 -14.44 -0.93
C ASP A 49 -15.36 -14.53 0.08
N LEU A 50 -14.18 -14.88 -0.44
CA LEU A 50 -12.91 -15.02 0.25
C LEU A 50 -11.88 -13.97 -0.17
N ALA A 51 -12.24 -12.89 -0.86
CA ALA A 51 -11.29 -11.82 -1.13
C ALA A 51 -10.61 -11.36 0.17
N PRO A 52 -9.28 -11.18 0.17
CA PRO A 52 -8.60 -10.66 1.33
C PRO A 52 -9.21 -9.31 1.70
N ALA A 53 -9.38 -9.07 3.01
CA ALA A 53 -9.78 -7.74 3.45
C ALA A 53 -8.73 -6.73 2.99
N VAL A 54 -9.19 -5.59 2.50
CA VAL A 54 -8.28 -4.52 2.09
C VAL A 54 -7.46 -4.11 3.30
N ASN A 55 -6.14 -4.19 3.18
CA ASN A 55 -5.25 -3.83 4.27
C ASN A 55 -5.27 -2.30 4.42
N SER A 56 -6.07 -1.80 5.36
CA SER A 56 -6.24 -0.37 5.60
C SER A 56 -4.91 0.36 5.82
N ARG A 57 -3.89 -0.29 6.40
CA ARG A 57 -2.56 0.33 6.56
C ARG A 57 -1.87 0.68 5.24
N ARG A 58 -2.26 0.07 4.11
CA ARG A 58 -1.68 0.36 2.79
C ARG A 58 -2.51 1.32 1.94
N GLN A 59 -3.74 1.64 2.35
CA GLN A 59 -4.72 2.28 1.47
C GLN A 59 -4.99 3.74 1.81
N GLY A 60 -3.95 4.54 2.11
CA GLY A 60 -4.19 5.98 2.20
C GLY A 60 -5.14 6.35 3.33
N HIS A 61 -5.08 5.69 4.50
CA HIS A 61 -5.88 6.09 5.66
C HIS A 61 -4.95 6.76 6.67
N GLY A 62 -5.07 8.07 6.84
CA GLY A 62 -4.22 8.86 7.71
C GLY A 62 -4.61 10.33 7.75
N ARG A 63 -4.14 11.05 8.78
CA ARG A 63 -4.41 12.48 9.00
C ARG A 63 -4.08 13.39 7.80
N LEU A 64 -3.23 12.91 6.89
CA LEU A 64 -2.70 13.68 5.76
C LEU A 64 -3.46 13.51 4.45
N VAL A 65 -4.39 12.56 4.38
CA VAL A 65 -5.11 12.20 3.15
C VAL A 65 -5.94 13.35 2.59
N PRO A 66 -6.65 14.16 3.41
CA PRO A 66 -7.36 15.34 2.90
C PRO A 66 -6.45 16.40 2.28
N TYR A 67 -5.13 16.35 2.54
CA TYR A 67 -4.15 17.33 2.07
C TYR A 67 -3.29 16.80 0.92
N GLU A 68 -3.63 15.66 0.33
CA GLU A 68 -2.90 15.09 -0.82
C GLU A 68 -2.86 16.05 -2.01
N GLY A 69 -3.99 16.70 -2.33
CA GLY A 69 -4.06 17.71 -3.39
C GLY A 69 -3.18 18.95 -3.10
N PHE A 70 -3.13 19.39 -1.83
CA PHE A 70 -2.28 20.50 -1.41
C PHE A 70 -0.79 20.18 -1.60
N PHE A 71 -0.35 18.96 -1.24
CA PHE A 71 1.03 18.54 -1.50
C PHE A 71 1.34 18.44 -2.99
N ALA A 72 0.40 17.94 -3.81
CA ALA A 72 0.59 17.83 -5.24
C ALA A 72 0.78 19.22 -5.89
N GLU A 73 -0.06 20.19 -5.52
CA GLU A 73 0.02 21.55 -6.04
C GLU A 73 1.33 22.24 -5.65
N LEU A 74 1.78 22.10 -4.40
CA LEU A 74 3.07 22.67 -3.97
C LEU A 74 4.26 22.07 -4.69
N VAL A 75 4.28 20.74 -4.90
CA VAL A 75 5.36 20.06 -5.62
C VAL A 75 5.32 20.38 -7.12
N GLU A 76 4.14 20.63 -7.69
CA GLU A 76 4.01 21.07 -9.08
C GLU A 76 4.52 22.50 -9.28
N GLN A 77 4.25 23.40 -8.32
CA GLN A 77 4.75 24.78 -8.32
C GLN A 77 6.27 24.86 -8.08
N ASP A 78 6.78 24.05 -7.14
CA ASP A 78 8.19 23.97 -6.80
C ASP A 78 8.62 22.49 -6.62
N PRO A 79 9.16 21.85 -7.67
CA PRO A 79 9.61 20.46 -7.59
C PRO A 79 10.78 20.20 -6.62
N ASP A 80 11.52 21.24 -6.22
CA ASP A 80 12.65 21.14 -5.29
C ASP A 80 12.22 21.44 -3.84
N ILE A 81 10.93 21.68 -3.59
CA ILE A 81 10.40 21.94 -2.25
C ILE A 81 10.74 20.80 -1.29
N THR A 82 11.33 21.15 -0.15
CA THR A 82 11.79 20.17 0.82
C THR A 82 10.64 19.68 1.71
N LEU A 83 10.80 18.49 2.29
CA LEU A 83 9.85 17.95 3.29
C LEU A 83 9.66 18.88 4.50
N LYS A 84 10.64 19.73 4.82
CA LYS A 84 10.56 20.69 5.92
C LYS A 84 9.67 21.89 5.53
N GLU A 85 9.80 22.37 4.30
CA GLU A 85 8.93 23.44 3.78
C GLU A 85 7.50 22.96 3.62
N LEU A 86 7.28 21.73 3.11
CA LEU A 86 5.95 21.12 3.07
C LEU A 86 5.31 20.98 4.46
N GLN A 87 6.12 20.67 5.47
CA GLN A 87 5.65 20.61 6.87
C GLN A 87 5.24 22.00 7.38
N ALA A 88 6.02 23.04 7.09
CA ALA A 88 5.73 24.41 7.49
C ALA A 88 4.48 24.93 6.77
N ALA A 89 4.40 24.75 5.45
CA ALA A 89 3.25 25.15 4.63
C ALA A 89 1.95 24.48 5.10
N LEU A 90 2.00 23.19 5.44
CA LEU A 90 0.84 22.47 5.99
C LEU A 90 0.40 23.04 7.36
N LEU A 91 1.35 23.42 8.21
CA LEU A 91 1.05 24.02 9.50
C LEU A 91 0.45 25.43 9.34
N GLU A 92 1.00 26.23 8.44
CA GLU A 92 0.55 27.60 8.18
C GLU A 92 -0.83 27.64 7.52
N ALA A 93 -1.05 26.84 6.48
CA ALA A 93 -2.31 26.84 5.73
C ALA A 93 -3.45 26.10 6.44
N HIS A 94 -3.14 25.04 7.18
CA HIS A 94 -4.16 24.12 7.70
C HIS A 94 -4.06 23.85 9.21
N GLY A 95 -3.09 24.42 9.92
CA GLY A 95 -2.90 24.18 11.36
C GLY A 95 -2.51 22.72 11.69
N VAL A 96 -2.09 21.94 10.71
CA VAL A 96 -1.85 20.50 10.86
C VAL A 96 -0.37 20.21 11.06
N GLN A 97 -0.03 19.71 12.25
CA GLN A 97 1.30 19.19 12.52
C GLN A 97 1.44 17.76 11.97
N ALA A 98 2.47 17.57 11.14
CA ALA A 98 2.82 16.29 10.53
C ALA A 98 4.31 15.99 10.70
N SER A 99 4.70 14.72 10.72
CA SER A 99 6.12 14.33 10.66
C SER A 99 6.62 14.29 9.22
N ARG A 100 7.91 14.56 9.00
CA ARG A 100 8.53 14.48 7.67
C ARG A 100 8.38 13.10 7.03
N SER A 101 8.52 12.03 7.82
CA SER A 101 8.31 10.65 7.35
C SER A 101 6.86 10.40 6.94
N GLY A 102 5.89 11.02 7.63
CA GLY A 102 4.48 10.94 7.25
C GLY A 102 4.22 11.58 5.89
N ILE A 103 4.82 12.74 5.65
CA ILE A 103 4.75 13.47 4.37
C ILE A 103 5.44 12.67 3.25
N ASP A 104 6.65 12.15 3.46
CA ASP A 104 7.36 11.31 2.48
C ASP A 104 6.54 10.07 2.05
N VAL A 105 5.86 9.42 3.00
CA VAL A 105 4.98 8.27 2.67
C VAL A 105 3.74 8.70 1.88
N VAL A 106 3.24 9.93 2.06
CA VAL A 106 2.16 10.48 1.22
C VAL A 106 2.67 10.79 -0.18
N LEU A 107 3.79 11.51 -0.32
CA LEU A 107 4.38 11.83 -1.62
C LEU A 107 4.69 10.58 -2.45
N ARG A 108 5.26 9.54 -1.84
CA ARG A 108 5.50 8.24 -2.50
C ARG A 108 4.23 7.54 -2.95
N ARG A 109 3.10 7.75 -2.25
CA ARG A 109 1.80 7.19 -2.65
C ARG A 109 1.18 7.95 -3.83
N LEU A 110 1.51 9.23 -3.97
CA LEU A 110 1.12 10.09 -5.08
C LEU A 110 2.08 10.01 -6.28
N ASP A 111 3.07 9.12 -6.24
CA ASP A 111 4.17 9.03 -7.21
C ASP A 111 5.00 10.33 -7.38
N LEU A 112 4.90 11.25 -6.43
CA LEU A 112 5.66 12.50 -6.35
C LEU A 112 7.02 12.25 -5.69
N THR A 113 7.87 11.52 -6.41
CA THR A 113 9.24 11.23 -5.94
C THR A 113 10.26 12.14 -6.61
N TYR A 114 11.27 12.57 -5.84
CA TYR A 114 12.38 13.33 -6.39
C TYR A 114 13.10 12.53 -7.48
N LYS A 115 13.04 13.02 -8.71
CA LYS A 115 13.71 12.37 -9.84
C LYS A 115 15.21 12.68 -9.81
N LYS A 116 16.00 11.77 -9.26
CA LYS A 116 17.47 11.87 -9.31
C LYS A 116 17.96 11.73 -10.77
N ARG A 117 18.52 12.79 -11.36
CA ARG A 117 19.27 12.66 -12.62
C ARG A 117 20.62 12.01 -12.30
N ALA A 118 21.04 11.04 -13.11
CA ALA A 118 22.37 10.47 -13.00
C ALA A 118 23.39 11.61 -13.17
N SER A 119 24.28 11.80 -12.19
CA SER A 119 25.35 12.79 -12.29
C SER A 119 26.17 12.49 -13.54
N SER A 120 26.24 13.43 -14.49
CA SER A 120 27.23 13.37 -15.56
C SER A 120 28.63 13.34 -14.94
N ARG A 121 29.53 12.50 -15.48
CA ARG A 121 30.95 12.52 -15.07
C ARG A 121 31.46 13.95 -15.20
N MET A 122 32.20 14.44 -14.19
CA MET A 122 32.99 15.65 -14.33
C MET A 122 33.86 15.49 -15.56
N SER A 123 33.73 16.40 -16.54
CA SER A 123 34.66 16.47 -17.66
C SER A 123 36.06 16.59 -17.06
N GLY A 124 36.85 15.53 -17.18
CA GLY A 124 38.22 15.52 -16.73
C GLY A 124 38.93 16.71 -17.36
N ALA A 125 39.44 17.60 -16.52
CA ALA A 125 40.33 18.67 -16.96
C ALA A 125 41.47 18.03 -17.74
N ASN A 126 41.60 18.42 -19.00
CA ASN A 126 42.65 17.98 -19.90
C ASN A 126 43.99 18.52 -19.37
N PRO A 127 44.94 17.70 -18.89
CA PRO A 127 46.29 18.19 -18.68
C PRO A 127 46.98 18.26 -20.05
N MET A 128 47.63 19.40 -20.29
CA MET A 128 48.53 19.66 -21.41
C MET A 128 49.59 18.57 -21.58
#